data_AF-A0A969D0Y0-F1
#
_entry.id   AF-A0A969D0Y0-F1
#
_cell.length_a   1.000
_cell.length_b   1.000
_cell.length_c   1.000
_cell.angle_alpha   90.00
_cell.angle_beta   90.00
_cell.angle_gamma   90.00
#
_symmetry.space_group_name_H-M   'P 1'
#
loop_
_entity.id
_entity.type
_entity.pdbx_description
1 polymer ?
#
loop_
_entity_poly.entity_id
_entity_poly.type
_entity_poly.pdbx_seq_one_letter_code
_entity_poly.pdbx_strand_id
1 'polypeptide(L)' 'MRDVIEPGKNGVLHDFFDFGALAKSLIEACQHPERFTAMRSEARRTVVEQYDQRRICLPAWLKVIDELL' A
#
# COMPACT_ATOMS: atom_id res chain seq x y z
N MET A 1 11.61 -7.48 6.87
CA MET A 1 10.46 -7.39 5.94
C MET A 1 10.43 -5.96 5.42
N ARG A 2 10.40 -5.75 4.09
CA ARG A 2 10.14 -4.41 3.54
C ARG A 2 8.63 -4.22 3.53
N ASP A 3 8.16 -3.24 4.27
CA ASP A 3 6.76 -2.87 4.24
C ASP A 3 6.47 -2.08 2.96
N VAL A 4 5.37 -2.38 2.28
CA VAL A 4 4.92 -1.63 1.09
C VAL A 4 4.47 -0.22 1.52
N ILE A 5 4.08 -0.10 2.79
CA ILE A 5 3.58 1.13 3.38
C ILE A 5 4.72 1.85 4.10
N GLU A 6 4.95 3.10 3.71
CA GLU A 6 5.73 4.10 4.41
C GLU A 6 4.75 4.97 5.23
N PRO A 7 4.74 4.86 6.58
CA PRO A 7 3.79 5.56 7.43
C PRO A 7 3.76 7.07 7.18
N GLY A 8 2.56 7.63 7.04
CA GLY A 8 2.36 9.06 6.83
C GLY A 8 2.54 9.53 5.38
N LYS A 9 3.14 8.70 4.52
CA LYS A 9 3.34 9.03 3.10
C LYS A 9 2.32 8.35 2.21
N ASN A 10 2.25 7.03 2.25
CA ASN A 10 1.40 6.24 1.36
C ASN A 10 0.45 5.30 2.12
N GLY A 11 0.38 5.44 3.45
CA GLY A 11 -0.59 4.76 4.29
C GLY A 11 -0.42 5.12 5.76
N VAL A 12 -1.29 4.53 6.57
CA VAL A 12 -1.26 4.62 8.03
C VAL A 12 -0.96 3.21 8.54
N LEU A 13 0.04 3.09 9.41
CA LEU A 13 0.38 1.85 10.08
C LEU A 13 0.10 1.99 11.58
N HIS A 14 -0.43 0.91 12.14
CA HIS A 14 -0.65 0.72 13.57
C HIS A 14 -0.09 -0.63 13.97
N ASP A 15 0.13 -0.81 15.27
CA ASP A 15 0.49 -2.12 15.81
C ASP A 15 -0.64 -3.12 15.59
N PHE A 16 -0.27 -4.38 15.35
CA PHE A 16 -1.17 -5.44 14.86
C PHE A 16 -2.41 -5.68 15.74
N PHE A 17 -2.35 -5.36 17.03
CA PHE A 17 -3.44 -5.54 18.00
C PHE A 17 -3.99 -4.22 18.57
N ASP A 18 -3.57 -3.08 18.03
CA ASP A 18 -4.15 -1.79 18.44
C ASP A 18 -5.44 -1.50 17.67
N PHE A 19 -6.49 -2.21 18.05
CA PHE A 19 -7.83 -2.04 17.48
C PHE A 19 -8.37 -0.61 17.70
N GLY A 20 -7.98 0.04 18.80
CA GLY A 20 -8.40 1.41 19.12
C GLY A 20 -7.84 2.41 18.13
N ALA A 21 -6.53 2.35 17.87
CA ALA A 21 -5.87 3.23 16.91
C ALA A 21 -6.34 2.99 15.47
N LEU A 22 -6.56 1.73 15.09
CA LEU A 22 -7.13 1.38 13.80
C LEU A 22 -8.54 1.96 13.62
N ALA A 23 -9.44 1.73 14.59
CA ALA A 23 -10.81 2.23 14.54
C ALA A 23 -10.87 3.76 14.47
N LYS A 24 -10.06 4.44 15.28
CA LYS A 24 -9.95 5.91 15.26
C LYS A 24 -9.52 6.44 13.89
N SER A 25 -8.51 5.81 13.29
CA SER A 25 -8.01 6.23 11.97
C SER A 25 -9.01 5.99 10.85
N LEU A 26 -9.75 4.87 10.91
CA LEU A 26 -10.84 4.58 9.97
C LEU A 26 -11.96 5.63 10.09
N ILE A 27 -12.38 5.96 11.31
CA ILE A 27 -13.39 6.99 11.55
C ILE A 27 -12.92 8.35 11.01
N GLU A 28 -11.67 8.75 11.29
CA GLU A 28 -11.13 10.01 10.79
C GLU A 28 -11.06 10.04 9.26
N ALA A 29 -10.63 8.95 8.61
CA ALA A 29 -10.59 8.85 7.16
C ALA A 29 -11.97 8.96 6.51
N CYS A 30 -13.02 8.45 7.17
CA CYS A 30 -14.39 8.56 6.70
C CYS A 30 -14.99 9.95 6.96
N GLN A 31 -14.68 10.59 8.10
CA GLN A 31 -15.21 11.91 8.48
C GLN A 31 -14.51 13.06 7.75
N HIS A 32 -13.22 12.92 7.47
CA HIS A 32 -12.36 13.95 6.88
C HIS A 32 -11.55 13.40 5.69
N PRO A 33 -12.22 12.88 4.64
CA PRO A 33 -11.55 12.20 3.55
C PRO A 33 -10.54 13.08 2.82
N GLU A 34 -10.76 14.40 2.78
CA GLU A 34 -9.89 15.38 2.15
C GLU A 34 -8.47 15.40 2.74
N ARG A 35 -8.33 15.17 4.06
CA ARG A 35 -7.03 15.13 4.75
C ARG A 35 -6.11 14.02 4.23
N PHE A 36 -6.69 12.96 3.68
CA PHE A 36 -5.96 11.78 3.20
C PHE A 36 -5.75 11.80 1.67
N THR A 37 -6.15 12.86 0.97
CA THR A 37 -6.09 12.91 -0.51
C THR A 37 -4.67 12.80 -1.05
N ALA A 38 -3.73 13.53 -0.45
CA ALA A 38 -2.31 13.46 -0.83
C ALA A 38 -1.77 12.04 -0.61
N MET A 39 -2.02 11.46 0.57
CA MET A 39 -1.60 10.10 0.91
C MET A 39 -2.17 9.05 -0.05
N ARG A 40 -3.45 9.15 -0.45
CA ARG A 40 -4.06 8.25 -1.45
C ARG A 40 -3.39 8.36 -2.82
N SER A 41 -3.02 9.56 -3.22
CA SER A 41 -2.34 9.81 -4.50
C SER A 41 -0.94 9.19 -4.48
N GLU A 42 -0.19 9.37 -3.38
CA GLU A 42 1.12 8.75 -3.17
C GLU A 42 1.01 7.21 -3.12
N ALA A 43 0.02 6.66 -2.41
CA ALA A 43 -0.27 5.23 -2.39
C ALA A 43 -0.53 4.67 -3.79
N ARG A 44 -1.36 5.35 -4.59
CA ARG A 44 -1.62 4.95 -5.97
C ARG A 44 -0.35 5.00 -6.81
N ARG A 45 0.47 6.04 -6.65
CA ARG A 45 1.74 6.16 -7.36
C ARG A 45 2.67 5.00 -7.01
N THR A 46 2.85 4.70 -5.72
CA THR A 46 3.70 3.57 -5.26
C THR A 46 3.28 2.25 -5.90
N VAL A 47 2.00 1.89 -5.86
CA VAL A 47 1.56 0.59 -6.39
C VAL A 47 1.67 0.50 -7.91
N VAL A 48 1.42 1.59 -8.65
CA VAL A 48 1.58 1.58 -10.11
C VAL A 48 3.06 1.55 -10.51
N GLU A 49 3.92 2.27 -9.80
CA GLU A 49 5.34 2.34 -10.14
C GLU A 49 6.11 1.07 -9.78
N GLN A 50 5.68 0.34 -8.74
CA GLN A 50 6.46 -0.77 -8.19
C GLN A 50 5.75 -2.13 -8.28
N TYR A 51 4.42 -2.14 -8.40
CA TYR A 51 3.60 -3.34 -8.30
C TYR A 51 2.55 -3.45 -9.42
N ASP A 52 2.73 -2.74 -10.54
CA ASP A 52 1.85 -2.89 -11.69
C ASP A 52 1.87 -4.34 -12.18
N GLN A 53 0.68 -4.95 -12.24
CA GLN A 53 0.55 -6.36 -12.58
C GLN A 53 1.15 -6.66 -13.96
N ARG A 54 0.80 -5.88 -14.98
CA ARG A 54 1.13 -6.18 -16.38
C ARG A 54 2.58 -5.89 -16.71
N ARG A 55 3.11 -4.79 -16.16
CA ARG A 55 4.43 -4.27 -16.47
C ARG A 55 5.52 -4.82 -15.55
N ILE A 56 5.18 -5.20 -14.32
CA ILE A 56 6.17 -5.55 -13.29
C ILE A 56 5.93 -6.98 -12.77
N CYS A 57 4.82 -7.22 -12.07
CA CYS A 57 4.66 -8.45 -11.30
C CYS A 57 4.53 -9.70 -12.19
N LEU A 58 3.70 -9.66 -13.23
CA LEU A 58 3.51 -10.83 -14.11
C LEU A 58 4.78 -11.17 -14.90
N PRO A 59 5.47 -10.22 -15.57
CA PRO A 59 6.75 -10.53 -16.22
C PRO A 59 7.80 -11.08 -15.25
N ALA A 60 7.90 -10.51 -14.04
CA ALA A 60 8.84 -11.01 -13.03
C ALA A 60 8.51 -12.44 -12.59
N TRP A 61 7.22 -12.76 -12.40
CA TRP A 61 6.78 -14.11 -12.07
C TRP A 61 7.02 -15.12 -13.19
N LEU A 62 6.73 -14.76 -14.44
CA LEU A 62 6.99 -15.63 -15.58
C LEU A 62 8.48 -15.94 -15.72
N LYS A 63 9.35 -14.95 -15.52
CA LYS A 63 10.80 -15.16 -15.50
C LYS A 63 11.23 -16.21 -14.46
N VAL A 64 10.65 -16.17 -13.26
CA VAL A 64 10.94 -17.17 -12.21
C VAL A 64 10.48 -18.57 -12.65
N ILE A 65 9.33 -18.68 -13.30
CA ILE A 65 8.81 -19.97 -13.79
C ILE A 65 9.71 -20.50 -14.91
N ASP A 66 10.10 -19.65 -15.86
CA ASP A 66 10.98 -20.02 -16.98
C ASP A 66 12.38 -20.44 -16.53
N GLU A 67 12.89 -19.91 -15.41
CA GLU A 67 14.17 -20.31 -14.83
C GLU A 67 14.12 -21.65 -14.08
N LEU A 68 12.93 -22.13 -13.72
CA LEU A 68 12.71 -23.35 -12.95
C LEU A 68 12.28 -24.56 -13.80
N LEU A 69 11.82 -24.34 -15.03
CA LEU A 69 11.40 -25.35 -16.00
C LEU A 69 12.52 -25.65 -17.02
#